data_AF-A6IH38-F1
#
_entry.id   AF-A6IH38-F1
#
_cell.length_a   1.000
_cell.length_b   1.000
_cell.length_c   1.000
_cell.angle_alpha   90.00
_cell.angle_beta   90.00
_cell.angle_gamma   90.00
#
_symmetry.space_group_name_H-M   'P 1'
#
loop_
_entity.id
_entity.type
_entity.pdbx_description
1 polymer ?
#
loop_
_entity_poly.entity_id
_entity_poly.type
_entity_poly.pdbx_seq_one_letter_code
_entity_poly.pdbx_strand_id
1 'polypeptide(L)'
;MSKLGKFFKGSRSSRARAAPSAQEALARLRETEEMMAKKQEYLENRIQRELALAKKHGSQNKRAALQALKRKKRFEKQLTQIDGTLSTIEFQREALENSHTNTEVLRNMGFAAKAMKAVHENM
;
A
#
# COMPACT_ATOMS: atom_id res chain seq x y z
N MET A 1 -0.14 -6.51 53.55
CA MET A 1 0.75 -5.49 52.95
C MET A 1 1.30 -6.02 51.64
N SER A 2 1.09 -5.26 50.56
CA SER A 2 1.08 -5.71 49.16
C SER A 2 2.46 -6.10 48.61
N LYS A 3 2.57 -7.32 48.05
CA LYS A 3 3.72 -7.81 47.25
C LYS A 3 3.45 -7.78 45.74
N LEU A 4 2.56 -6.90 45.27
CA LEU A 4 2.20 -6.76 43.85
C LEU A 4 2.83 -5.53 43.16
N GLY A 5 3.63 -4.71 43.86
CA GLY A 5 4.16 -3.45 43.34
C GLY A 5 5.53 -3.49 42.64
N LYS A 6 6.16 -4.66 42.47
CA LYS A 6 7.57 -4.74 42.01
C LYS A 6 7.81 -5.40 40.65
N PHE A 7 6.75 -5.81 39.94
CA PHE A 7 6.86 -6.38 38.59
C PHE A 7 6.65 -5.36 37.45
N PHE A 8 6.51 -4.06 37.77
CA PHE A 8 6.28 -2.99 36.78
C PHE A 8 7.44 -1.98 36.69
N LYS A 9 8.68 -2.37 37.02
CA LYS A 9 9.86 -1.49 36.94
C LYS A 9 11.05 -2.13 36.20
N GLY A 10 10.78 -2.88 35.15
CA GLY A 10 11.80 -3.69 34.46
C GLY A 10 11.60 -3.87 32.96
N SER A 11 11.19 -2.83 32.24
CA SER A 11 11.43 -2.75 30.77
C SER A 11 11.24 -1.30 30.28
N ARG A 12 12.19 -0.43 30.64
CA ARG A 12 12.46 0.78 29.85
C ARG A 12 13.61 0.51 28.89
N SER A 13 13.46 -0.57 28.11
CA SER A 13 14.26 -0.81 26.91
C SER A 13 13.33 -1.00 25.71
N SER A 14 12.35 -0.11 25.57
CA SER A 14 11.93 0.26 24.23
C SER A 14 12.98 1.28 23.76
N ARG A 15 13.99 0.81 23.02
CA ARG A 15 14.37 1.55 21.81
C ARG A 15 13.02 1.88 21.17
N ALA A 16 12.57 3.13 21.28
CA ALA A 16 11.49 3.61 20.46
C ALA A 16 11.86 3.16 19.06
N ARG A 17 11.10 2.21 18.49
CA ARG A 17 11.32 1.81 17.09
C ARG A 17 11.32 3.13 16.36
N ALA A 18 12.48 3.52 15.83
CA ALA A 18 12.60 4.75 15.08
C ALA A 18 11.45 4.74 14.07
N ALA A 19 10.73 5.85 13.94
CA ALA A 19 9.68 5.95 12.95
C ALA A 19 10.26 5.49 11.61
N PRO A 20 9.55 4.62 10.86
CA PRO A 20 10.07 4.10 9.60
C PRO A 20 10.50 5.26 8.72
N SER A 21 11.65 5.12 8.07
CA SER A 21 12.12 6.15 7.14
C SER A 21 11.12 6.31 6.00
N ALA A 22 11.03 7.52 5.42
CA ALA A 22 10.15 7.75 4.27
C ALA A 22 10.46 6.79 3.11
N GLN A 23 11.75 6.48 2.91
CA GLN A 23 12.22 5.51 1.92
C GLN A 23 11.73 4.08 2.20
N GLU A 24 11.81 3.62 3.45
CA GLU A 24 11.27 2.30 3.83
C GLU A 24 9.76 2.23 3.66
N ALA A 25 9.03 3.28 4.02
CA ALA A 25 7.59 3.34 3.85
C ALA A 25 7.19 3.33 2.37
N LEU A 26 7.88 4.10 1.52
CA LEU A 26 7.68 4.08 0.06
C LEU A 26 7.96 2.70 -0.55
N ALA A 27 9.05 2.03 -0.13
CA ALA A 27 9.37 0.69 -0.60
C ALA A 27 8.26 -0.32 -0.27
N ARG A 28 7.72 -0.28 0.96
CA ARG A 28 6.61 -1.15 1.39
C ARG A 28 5.32 -0.85 0.65
N LEU A 29 5.02 0.42 0.37
CA LEU A 29 3.83 0.80 -0.41
C LEU A 29 3.93 0.25 -1.83
N ARG A 30 5.10 0.39 -2.49
CA ARG A 30 5.34 -0.17 -3.83
C ARG A 30 5.23 -1.70 -3.87
N GLU A 31 5.78 -2.39 -2.88
CA GLU A 31 5.62 -3.85 -2.77
C GLU A 31 4.15 -4.26 -2.62
N THR A 32 3.38 -3.47 -1.86
CA THR A 32 1.95 -3.72 -1.66
C THR A 32 1.16 -3.43 -2.95
N GLU A 33 1.47 -2.34 -3.67
CA GLU A 33 0.90 -2.05 -4.99
C GLU A 33 1.12 -3.22 -5.96
N GLU A 34 2.35 -3.72 -6.07
CA GLU A 34 2.68 -4.84 -6.95
C GLU A 34 1.90 -6.11 -6.59
N MET A 35 1.75 -6.41 -5.29
CA MET A 35 0.96 -7.53 -4.82
C MET A 35 -0.53 -7.37 -5.16
N MET A 36 -1.08 -6.16 -5.00
CA MET A 36 -2.48 -5.87 -5.32
C MET A 36 -2.74 -5.92 -6.82
N ALA A 37 -1.81 -5.42 -7.65
CA ALA A 37 -1.88 -5.51 -9.10
C ALA A 37 -1.88 -6.98 -9.58
N LYS A 38 -0.98 -7.83 -9.05
CA LYS A 38 -1.00 -9.27 -9.34
C LYS A 38 -2.32 -9.94 -8.93
N LYS A 39 -2.92 -9.50 -7.82
CA LYS A 39 -4.22 -10.00 -7.35
C LYS A 39 -5.37 -9.54 -8.24
N GLN A 40 -5.31 -8.32 -8.77
CA GLN A 40 -6.24 -7.79 -9.76
C GLN A 40 -6.21 -8.66 -11.03
N GLU A 41 -5.03 -8.87 -11.61
CA GLU A 41 -4.84 -9.70 -12.81
C GLU A 41 -5.33 -11.14 -12.59
N TYR A 42 -5.06 -11.71 -11.40
CA TYR A 42 -5.58 -13.02 -11.04
C TYR A 42 -7.12 -13.06 -11.07
N LEU A 43 -7.78 -12.06 -10.49
CA LEU A 43 -9.25 -11.98 -10.44
C LEU A 43 -9.85 -11.77 -11.83
N GLU A 44 -9.25 -10.91 -12.67
CA GLU A 44 -9.65 -10.71 -14.06
C GLU A 44 -9.60 -12.01 -14.86
N ASN A 45 -8.49 -12.76 -14.74
CA ASN A 45 -8.33 -14.07 -15.35
C ASN A 45 -9.41 -15.08 -14.87
N ARG A 46 -9.74 -15.07 -13.57
CA ARG A 46 -10.82 -15.92 -13.02
C ARG A 46 -12.18 -15.52 -13.58
N ILE A 47 -12.47 -14.23 -13.69
CA ILE A 47 -13.72 -13.70 -14.26
C ILE A 47 -13.88 -14.17 -15.71
N GLN A 48 -12.83 -14.07 -16.53
CA GLN A 48 -12.85 -14.54 -17.91
C GLN A 48 -13.10 -16.05 -18.02
N ARG A 49 -12.46 -16.86 -17.17
CA ARG A 49 -12.68 -18.32 -17.13
C ARG A 49 -14.12 -18.67 -16.77
N GLU A 50 -14.69 -18.05 -15.74
CA GLU A 50 -16.08 -18.31 -15.35
C GLU A 50 -17.07 -17.85 -16.43
N LEU A 51 -16.77 -16.76 -17.14
CA LEU A 51 -17.56 -16.32 -18.29
C LEU A 51 -17.52 -17.33 -19.44
N ALA A 52 -16.33 -17.87 -19.75
CA ALA A 52 -16.18 -18.92 -20.77
C ALA A 52 -16.94 -20.20 -20.39
N LEU A 53 -16.87 -20.62 -19.13
CA LEU A 53 -17.65 -21.75 -18.61
C LEU A 53 -19.16 -21.51 -18.70
N ALA A 54 -19.62 -20.31 -18.35
CA ALA A 54 -21.03 -19.95 -18.46
C ALA A 54 -21.51 -20.02 -19.91
N LYS A 55 -20.72 -19.52 -20.88
CA LYS A 55 -21.02 -19.61 -22.31
C LYS A 55 -21.05 -21.07 -22.79
N LYS A 56 -20.08 -21.90 -22.39
CA LYS A 56 -20.00 -23.32 -22.75
C LYS A 56 -21.21 -24.12 -22.27
N HIS A 57 -21.68 -23.87 -21.05
CA HIS A 57 -22.79 -24.60 -20.45
C HIS A 57 -24.17 -23.97 -20.72
N GLY A 58 -24.23 -22.80 -21.38
CA GLY A 58 -25.47 -22.04 -21.54
C GLY A 58 -26.60 -22.79 -22.24
N SER A 59 -26.28 -23.58 -23.27
CA SER A 59 -27.26 -24.37 -24.03
C SER A 59 -27.50 -25.78 -23.47
N GLN A 60 -26.52 -26.38 -22.79
CA GLN A 60 -26.57 -27.77 -22.37
C GLN A 60 -26.93 -27.96 -20.89
N ASN A 61 -26.47 -27.05 -20.02
CA ASN A 61 -26.63 -27.18 -18.58
C ASN A 61 -26.80 -25.81 -17.92
N LYS A 62 -28.05 -25.34 -17.92
CA LYS A 62 -28.47 -24.07 -17.32
C LYS A 62 -28.03 -23.94 -15.85
N ARG A 63 -28.06 -25.03 -15.08
CA ARG A 63 -27.67 -25.02 -13.66
C ARG A 63 -26.17 -24.73 -13.50
N ALA A 64 -25.32 -25.39 -14.30
CA ALA A 64 -23.88 -25.14 -14.31
C ALA A 64 -23.55 -23.72 -14.77
N ALA A 65 -24.22 -23.22 -15.82
CA ALA A 65 -24.04 -21.86 -16.32
C ALA A 65 -24.40 -20.80 -15.25
N LEU A 66 -25.53 -20.97 -14.56
CA LEU A 66 -25.94 -20.06 -13.48
C LEU A 66 -24.94 -20.07 -12.31
N GLN A 67 -24.37 -21.21 -11.95
CA GLN A 67 -23.34 -21.28 -10.91
C GLN A 67 -22.06 -20.54 -11.32
N ALA A 68 -21.62 -20.69 -12.58
CA ALA A 68 -20.48 -19.96 -13.11
C ALA A 68 -20.72 -18.44 -13.09
N LEU A 69 -21.91 -17.97 -13.49
CA LEU A 69 -22.28 -16.54 -13.41
C LEU A 69 -22.30 -16.01 -11.97
N LYS A 70 -22.77 -16.81 -11.00
CA LYS A 70 -22.72 -16.43 -9.58
C LYS A 70 -21.27 -16.29 -9.08
N ARG A 71 -20.37 -17.20 -9.46
CA ARG A 71 -18.94 -17.11 -9.13
C ARG A 71 -18.29 -15.89 -9.79
N LYS A 72 -18.56 -15.66 -11.08
CA LYS A 72 -18.13 -14.47 -11.82
C LYS A 72 -18.51 -13.18 -11.07
N LYS A 73 -19.80 -13.03 -10.71
CA LYS A 73 -20.29 -11.84 -9.99
C LYS A 73 -19.61 -11.64 -8.63
N ARG A 74 -19.25 -12.72 -7.94
CA ARG A 74 -18.48 -12.63 -6.68
C ARG A 74 -17.04 -12.15 -6.93
N PHE A 75 -16.37 -12.66 -7.96
CA PHE A 75 -15.03 -12.20 -8.33
C PHE A 75 -15.02 -10.74 -8.79
N GLU A 76 -16.04 -10.29 -9.54
CA GLU A 76 -16.19 -8.87 -9.92
C GLU A 76 -16.30 -7.96 -8.70
N LYS A 77 -17.07 -8.35 -7.69
CA LYS A 77 -17.14 -7.58 -6.42
C LYS A 77 -15.79 -7.51 -5.71
N GLN A 78 -15.04 -8.61 -5.71
CA GLN A 78 -13.70 -8.63 -5.12
C GLN A 78 -12.73 -7.75 -5.90
N LEU A 79 -12.82 -7.76 -7.24
CA LEU A 79 -12.01 -6.93 -8.13
C LEU A 79 -12.21 -5.45 -7.79
N THR A 80 -13.47 -4.98 -7.77
CA THR A 80 -13.78 -3.57 -7.41
C THR A 80 -13.24 -3.15 -6.03
N GLN A 81 -13.21 -4.06 -5.06
CA GLN A 81 -12.62 -3.77 -3.75
C GLN A 81 -11.10 -3.64 -3.83
N ILE A 82 -10.44 -4.49 -4.62
CA ILE A 82 -9.00 -4.41 -4.87
C ILE A 82 -8.66 -3.11 -5.60
N ASP A 83 -9.41 -2.74 -6.63
CA ASP A 83 -9.19 -1.50 -7.39
C ASP A 83 -9.25 -0.26 -6.49
N GLY A 84 -10.26 -0.18 -5.60
CA GLY A 84 -10.37 0.92 -4.64
C GLY A 84 -9.26 0.94 -3.59
N THR A 85 -8.82 -0.25 -3.14
CA THR A 85 -7.68 -0.37 -2.21
C THR A 85 -6.38 0.06 -2.88
N LEU A 86 -6.13 -0.41 -4.11
CA LEU A 86 -4.96 -0.05 -4.91
C LEU A 86 -4.90 1.46 -5.14
N SER A 87 -6.00 2.08 -5.57
CA SER A 87 -6.09 3.53 -5.77
C SER A 87 -5.73 4.32 -4.50
N THR A 88 -6.14 3.81 -3.33
CA THR A 88 -5.82 4.43 -2.04
C THR A 88 -4.33 4.32 -1.71
N ILE A 89 -3.71 3.17 -1.99
CA ILE A 89 -2.28 2.94 -1.77
C ILE A 89 -1.45 3.82 -2.72
N GLU A 90 -1.83 3.88 -3.99
CA GLU A 90 -1.17 4.72 -5.00
C GLU A 90 -1.20 6.20 -4.59
N PHE A 91 -2.37 6.69 -4.17
CA PHE A 91 -2.51 8.05 -3.65
C PHE A 91 -1.61 8.30 -2.43
N GLN A 92 -1.55 7.37 -1.48
CA GLN A 92 -0.70 7.49 -0.29
C GLN A 92 0.79 7.48 -0.64
N ARG A 93 1.22 6.62 -1.57
CA ARG A 93 2.60 6.57 -2.05
C ARG A 93 2.98 7.89 -2.70
N GLU A 94 2.17 8.39 -3.62
CA GLU A 94 2.44 9.65 -4.32
C GLU A 94 2.50 10.83 -3.34
N ALA A 95 1.57 10.91 -2.39
CA ALA A 95 1.58 11.94 -1.35
C ALA A 95 2.88 11.89 -0.52
N LEU A 96 3.33 10.70 -0.14
CA LEU A 96 4.56 10.52 0.62
C LEU A 96 5.81 10.85 -0.21
N GLU A 97 5.84 10.45 -1.47
CA GLU A 97 6.95 10.72 -2.41
C GLU A 97 7.10 12.22 -2.67
N ASN A 98 5.98 12.92 -2.87
CA ASN A 98 5.94 14.37 -3.02
C ASN A 98 6.40 15.09 -1.74
N SER A 99 5.89 14.67 -0.58
CA SER A 99 6.29 15.25 0.71
C SER A 99 7.78 15.05 1.00
N HIS A 100 8.32 13.85 0.71
CA HIS A 100 9.73 13.55 0.88
C HIS A 100 10.60 14.42 -0.04
N THR A 101 10.25 14.50 -1.32
CA THR A 101 10.97 15.34 -2.31
C THR A 101 10.97 16.81 -1.89
N ASN A 102 9.81 17.35 -1.50
CA ASN A 102 9.70 18.73 -1.03
C ASN A 102 10.58 18.99 0.20
N THR A 103 10.65 18.03 1.13
CA THR A 103 11.50 18.15 2.32
C THR A 103 12.98 18.19 1.96
N GLU A 104 13.43 17.34 1.03
CA GLU A 104 14.83 17.34 0.58
C GLU A 104 15.19 18.61 -0.20
N VAL A 105 14.29 19.14 -1.04
CA VAL A 105 14.48 20.43 -1.72
C VAL A 105 14.67 21.55 -0.70
N LEU A 106 13.79 21.66 0.29
CA LEU A 106 13.89 22.68 1.33
C LEU A 106 15.17 22.54 2.15
N ARG A 107 15.60 21.31 2.47
CA ARG A 107 16.87 21.05 3.16
C ARG A 107 18.06 21.56 2.32
N ASN A 108 18.07 21.25 1.02
CA ASN A 108 19.14 21.66 0.11
C ASN A 108 19.17 23.18 -0.08
N MET A 109 18.01 23.83 -0.20
CA MET A 109 17.91 25.29 -0.25
C MET A 109 18.46 25.92 1.04
N GLY A 110 18.10 25.37 2.21
CA GLY A 110 18.62 25.85 3.50
C GLY A 110 20.13 25.68 3.63
N PHE A 111 20.70 24.59 3.10
CA PHE A 111 22.15 24.40 3.05
C PHE A 111 22.83 25.41 2.12
N ALA A 112 22.29 25.61 0.91
CA ALA A 112 22.79 26.59 -0.04
C ALA A 112 22.76 28.02 0.53
N ALA A 113 21.66 28.40 1.18
CA ALA A 113 21.52 29.72 1.82
C ALA A 113 22.59 29.95 2.91
N LYS A 114 22.90 28.93 3.72
CA LYS A 114 23.97 29.00 4.72
C LYS A 114 25.34 29.17 4.07
N ALA A 115 25.62 28.42 3.00
CA ALA A 115 26.87 28.53 2.25
C ALA A 115 27.03 29.94 1.63
N MET A 116 25.97 30.47 1.01
CA MET A 116 25.97 31.82 0.45
C MET A 116 26.21 32.89 1.53
N LYS A 117 25.58 32.74 2.70
CA LYS A 117 25.79 33.67 3.83
C LYS A 117 27.24 33.65 4.31
N ALA A 118 27.84 32.47 4.46
CA ALA A 118 29.25 32.34 4.86
C ALA A 118 30.21 32.95 3.82
N VAL A 119 29.92 32.84 2.53
CA VAL A 119 30.70 33.50 1.47
C VAL A 119 30.57 35.03 1.57
N HIS A 120 29.37 35.54 1.87
CA HIS A 120 29.13 36.97 2.02
C HIS A 120 29.76 37.57 3.28
N GLU A 121 29.76 36.86 4.42
CA GLU A 121 30.39 37.32 5.67
C GLU A 121 31.93 37.32 5.61
N ASN A 122 32.52 36.53 4.70
CA ASN A 122 33.98 36.45 4.49
C ASN A 122 34.48 37.38 3.36
N MET A 123 33.61 38.22 2.80
CA MET A 123 33.94 39.30 1.86
C MET A 123 34.03 40.63 2.61
#